data_AF-A0A7X6YIL9-F1
#
_entry.id   AF-A0A7X6YIL9-F1
#
_cell.length_a   1.000
_cell.length_b   1.000
_cell.length_c   1.000
_cell.angle_alpha   90.00
_cell.angle_beta   90.00
_cell.angle_gamma   90.00
#
_symmetry.space_group_name_H-M   'P 1'
#
loop_
_entity.id
_entity.type
_entity.pdbx_description
1 polymer ?
#
loop_
_entity_poly.entity_id
_entity_poly.type
_entity_poly.pdbx_seq_one_letter_code
_entity_poly.pdbx_strand_id
1 'polypeptide(L)'
;MKTKLSIRRMAFVVVHVALCSFASGAPVPTAQQREALLRPVDSVADPFAWWMPDGSRRGTNAVLEKAFGWGEGDAVRALERLLKEELAEPEGGDPGAVARILDAIRLSGDMSVTDTLDGLLFSDAVPFRPELFCARASFCGLETGAFAQRFVGALPVKERAACYAAAIPLMGKGEGRVTRRMQQVNALLQECAAAETDAGAAMLLDRGLGKVSVWATRNIRRRTAARFAEEPGEAGDHFRALAAEIGPPLQPDRDRFWTELFEPPWDDGHPPAGYMEGVRKWRNSRFAQDYGMTESEVVRMLERIYLEGLEKKDTSEQSVYFMGFILNAVLHSNDFCSTNMLAQALTADWSPDRFHVLSKYVSLVGPKAFPIVFNVLTDARKFSALTRGSCYHLIAELAKDPNMSEDTLAEMITFFRGAIMRDSDNTVWLDGIISSVDSGWARSGERKKLADRLASGQEGNEYVRGHFSRVQKEFGNLNATEEK
;
A
#
# COMPACT_ATOMS: atom_id res chain seq x y z
N MET A 1 -25.51 45.19 8.94
CA MET A 1 -24.51 45.52 9.98
C MET A 1 -23.22 44.77 9.67
N LYS A 2 -22.14 45.48 9.34
CA LYS A 2 -20.81 44.87 9.11
C LYS A 2 -20.16 44.60 10.46
N THR A 3 -20.04 43.34 10.86
CA THR A 3 -19.30 42.93 12.07
C THR A 3 -17.82 43.14 11.82
N LYS A 4 -17.25 44.22 12.37
CA LYS A 4 -15.80 44.44 12.40
C LYS A 4 -15.17 43.31 13.22
N LEU A 5 -14.31 42.52 12.58
CA LEU A 5 -13.42 41.59 13.27
C LEU A 5 -12.57 42.41 14.25
N SER A 6 -12.63 42.07 15.54
CA SER A 6 -11.93 42.81 16.59
C SER A 6 -10.42 42.69 16.40
N ILE A 7 -9.73 43.84 16.35
CA ILE A 7 -8.27 44.00 16.24
C ILE A 7 -7.51 43.12 17.26
N ARG A 8 -8.12 42.83 18.42
CA ARG A 8 -7.53 41.95 19.44
C ARG A 8 -7.45 40.47 19.02
N ARG A 9 -8.36 39.97 18.17
CA ARG A 9 -8.31 38.59 17.66
C ARG A 9 -7.27 38.43 16.54
N MET A 10 -7.14 39.41 15.64
CA MET A 10 -6.03 39.42 14.66
C MET A 10 -4.67 39.51 15.36
N ALA A 11 -4.53 40.39 16.35
CA ALA A 11 -3.29 40.52 17.12
C ALA A 11 -2.91 39.22 17.84
N PHE A 12 -3.89 38.44 18.32
CA PHE A 12 -3.61 37.17 18.99
C PHE A 12 -3.16 36.06 18.02
N VAL A 13 -3.72 36.02 16.80
CA VAL A 13 -3.30 35.09 15.73
C VAL A 13 -1.91 35.45 15.21
N VAL A 14 -1.63 36.73 14.97
CA VAL A 14 -0.31 37.22 14.54
C VAL A 14 0.76 36.93 15.60
N VAL A 15 0.44 37.13 16.88
CA VAL A 15 1.37 36.84 17.98
C VAL A 15 1.58 35.34 18.17
N HIS A 16 0.55 34.48 18.03
CA HIS A 16 0.73 33.02 18.09
C HIS A 16 1.50 32.46 16.89
N VAL A 17 1.22 32.91 15.67
CA VAL A 17 1.94 32.48 14.46
C VAL A 17 3.39 32.97 14.50
N ALA A 18 3.63 34.22 14.94
CA ALA A 18 4.99 34.74 15.12
C ALA A 18 5.75 33.96 16.22
N LEU A 19 5.18 33.77 17.42
CA LEU A 19 5.86 33.04 18.50
C LEU A 19 6.14 31.56 18.16
N CYS A 20 5.26 30.89 17.42
CA CYS A 20 5.50 29.53 16.95
C CYS A 20 6.52 29.48 15.78
N SER A 21 6.68 30.55 15.01
CA SER A 21 7.66 30.63 13.90
C SER A 21 9.09 30.90 14.38
N PHE A 22 9.28 31.39 15.61
CA PHE A 22 10.61 31.60 16.21
C PHE A 22 11.13 30.39 17.01
N ALA A 23 10.30 29.39 17.29
CA ALA A 23 10.68 28.20 18.05
C ALA A 23 11.17 27.02 17.18
N SER A 24 11.00 27.08 15.85
CA SER A 24 11.61 26.11 14.95
C SER A 24 13.06 26.52 14.68
N GLY A 25 14.02 25.61 14.89
CA GLY A 25 15.44 25.83 14.55
C GLY A 25 15.72 25.99 13.05
N ALA A 26 14.76 26.47 12.27
CA ALA A 26 14.84 26.70 10.84
C ALA A 26 15.59 28.02 10.55
N PRO A 27 16.55 28.04 9.60
CA PRO A 27 17.31 29.23 9.28
C PRO A 27 16.39 30.36 8.79
N VAL A 28 16.72 31.61 9.16
CA VAL A 28 16.11 32.81 8.58
C VAL A 28 16.85 33.11 7.27
N PRO A 29 16.26 32.91 6.09
CA PRO A 29 16.96 33.18 4.84
C PRO A 29 17.13 34.69 4.62
N THR A 30 18.35 35.12 4.31
CA THR A 30 18.64 36.48 3.84
C THR A 30 17.96 36.76 2.51
N ALA A 31 17.86 38.03 2.08
CA ALA A 31 17.24 38.40 0.80
C ALA A 31 17.87 37.64 -0.39
N GLN A 32 19.19 37.50 -0.42
CA GLN A 32 19.91 36.75 -1.46
C GLN A 32 19.58 35.25 -1.42
N GLN A 33 19.45 34.67 -0.21
CA GLN A 33 19.08 33.27 -0.04
C GLN A 33 17.62 33.02 -0.45
N ARG A 34 16.71 33.95 -0.16
CA ARG A 34 15.31 33.90 -0.61
C ARG A 34 15.21 33.87 -2.14
N GLU A 35 15.95 34.75 -2.81
CA GLU A 35 16.00 34.77 -4.28
C GLU A 35 16.49 33.44 -4.85
N ALA A 36 17.56 32.87 -4.29
CA ALA A 36 18.09 31.57 -4.71
C ALA A 36 17.10 30.41 -4.45
N LEU A 37 16.42 30.42 -3.29
CA LEU A 37 15.41 29.42 -2.93
C LEU A 37 14.16 29.47 -3.81
N LEU A 38 13.84 30.62 -4.40
CA LEU A 38 12.65 30.79 -5.25
C LEU A 38 12.96 30.77 -6.74
N ARG A 39 14.21 30.45 -7.13
CA ARG A 39 14.55 30.23 -8.55
C ARG A 39 13.71 29.10 -9.14
N PRO A 40 13.10 29.28 -10.33
CA PRO A 40 12.31 28.25 -10.98
C PRO A 40 13.11 26.97 -11.23
N VAL A 41 12.46 25.82 -11.07
CA VAL A 41 13.00 24.50 -11.41
C VAL A 41 11.93 23.76 -12.20
N ASP A 42 12.34 23.15 -13.31
CA ASP A 42 11.42 22.36 -14.13
C ASP A 42 11.06 21.05 -13.44
N SER A 43 9.78 20.70 -13.47
CA SER A 43 9.29 19.39 -13.00
C SER A 43 9.73 18.30 -13.98
N VAL A 44 10.26 17.20 -13.46
CA VAL A 44 10.46 15.98 -14.24
C VAL A 44 9.09 15.38 -14.55
N ALA A 45 8.71 15.41 -15.82
CA ALA A 45 7.46 14.86 -16.31
C ALA A 45 7.51 13.33 -16.36
N ASP A 46 7.39 12.69 -15.21
CA ASP A 46 7.14 11.26 -15.09
C ASP A 46 5.72 11.02 -14.54
N PRO A 47 4.74 10.73 -15.44
CA PRO A 47 3.36 10.49 -15.04
C PRO A 47 3.17 9.14 -14.35
N PHE A 48 4.12 8.22 -14.48
CA PHE A 48 3.97 6.85 -13.99
C PHE A 48 4.15 6.72 -12.49
N ALA A 49 4.75 7.72 -11.82
CA ALA A 49 4.93 7.75 -10.36
C ALA A 49 4.11 8.87 -9.70
N TRP A 50 2.87 9.09 -10.13
CA TRP A 50 2.06 10.22 -9.64
C TRP A 50 1.83 10.22 -8.12
N TRP A 51 1.82 9.04 -7.49
CA TRP A 51 1.69 8.90 -6.04
C TRP A 51 2.94 9.31 -5.26
N MET A 52 4.07 9.52 -5.94
CA MET A 52 5.31 10.00 -5.32
C MET A 52 5.35 11.53 -5.32
N PRO A 53 5.83 12.16 -4.24
CA PRO A 53 6.12 13.58 -4.22
C PRO A 53 7.14 13.96 -5.31
N ASP A 54 6.96 15.13 -5.91
CA ASP A 54 7.86 15.60 -6.94
C ASP A 54 9.19 16.05 -6.34
N GLY A 55 10.25 15.26 -6.53
CA GLY A 55 11.58 15.54 -6.00
C GLY A 55 12.49 16.35 -6.91
N SER A 56 11.98 17.00 -7.97
CA SER A 56 12.80 17.67 -8.98
C SER A 56 13.76 18.73 -8.41
N ARG A 57 13.41 19.32 -7.26
CA ARG A 57 14.23 20.32 -6.56
C ARG A 57 15.21 19.73 -5.52
N ARG A 58 15.18 18.42 -5.21
CA ARG A 58 16.04 17.84 -4.14
C ARG A 58 17.52 18.15 -4.33
N GLY A 59 18.02 17.96 -5.56
CA GLY A 59 19.42 18.27 -5.88
C GLY A 59 19.75 19.76 -5.72
N THR A 60 18.87 20.64 -6.19
CA THR A 60 19.02 22.09 -6.01
C THR A 60 19.02 22.48 -4.53
N ASN A 61 18.11 21.93 -3.74
CA ASN A 61 18.04 22.17 -2.30
C ASN A 61 19.32 21.74 -1.59
N ALA A 62 19.84 20.53 -1.86
CA ALA A 62 21.09 20.05 -1.27
C ALA A 62 22.30 20.93 -1.62
N VAL A 63 22.36 21.46 -2.86
CA VAL A 63 23.41 22.41 -3.27
C VAL A 63 23.29 23.73 -2.50
N LEU A 64 22.08 24.26 -2.35
CA LEU A 64 21.82 25.49 -1.59
C LEU A 64 22.14 25.32 -0.10
N GLU A 65 21.73 24.19 0.49
CA GLU A 65 22.03 23.87 1.90
C GLU A 65 23.55 23.88 2.14
N LYS A 66 24.31 23.19 1.29
CA LYS A 66 25.78 23.19 1.37
C LYS A 66 26.36 24.60 1.18
N ALA A 67 25.85 25.36 0.21
CA ALA A 67 26.34 26.71 -0.08
C ALA A 67 26.07 27.70 1.06
N PHE A 68 24.97 27.51 1.81
CA PHE A 68 24.56 28.36 2.91
C PHE A 68 25.02 27.86 4.29
N GLY A 69 25.70 26.71 4.35
CA GLY A 69 26.10 26.09 5.61
C GLY A 69 24.92 25.56 6.43
N TRP A 70 23.83 25.18 5.76
CA TRP A 70 22.65 24.59 6.37
C TRP A 70 22.72 23.06 6.40
N GLY A 71 21.94 22.45 7.29
CA GLY A 71 21.76 21.00 7.38
C GLY A 71 20.77 20.46 6.34
N GLU A 72 20.70 19.14 6.25
CA GLU A 72 19.76 18.45 5.35
C GLU A 72 18.30 18.79 5.72
N GLY A 73 17.52 19.18 4.70
CA GLY A 73 16.11 19.56 4.82
C GLY A 73 15.88 21.01 5.28
N ASP A 74 16.93 21.76 5.60
CA ASP A 74 16.79 23.17 6.00
C ASP A 74 16.29 24.07 4.88
N ALA A 75 16.55 23.74 3.61
CA ALA A 75 15.98 24.51 2.49
C ALA A 75 14.44 24.42 2.49
N VAL A 76 13.88 23.25 2.80
CA VAL A 76 12.42 23.06 2.90
C VAL A 76 11.87 23.76 4.13
N ARG A 77 12.53 23.62 5.29
CA ARG A 77 12.16 24.36 6.51
C ARG A 77 12.20 25.88 6.31
N ALA A 78 13.15 26.39 5.53
CA ALA A 78 13.20 27.80 5.15
C ALA A 78 12.03 28.21 4.25
N LEU A 79 11.65 27.37 3.28
CA LEU A 79 10.46 27.60 2.44
C LEU A 79 9.16 27.59 3.26
N GLU A 80 9.01 26.67 4.21
CA GLU A 80 7.87 26.64 5.14
C GLU A 80 7.78 27.91 5.98
N ARG A 81 8.92 28.38 6.48
CA ARG A 81 9.01 29.62 7.23
C ARG A 81 8.60 30.81 6.37
N LEU A 82 9.12 30.91 5.14
CA LEU A 82 8.74 31.97 4.20
C LEU A 82 7.23 31.95 3.91
N LEU A 83 6.64 30.77 3.74
CA LEU A 83 5.19 30.64 3.55
C LEU A 83 4.42 31.19 4.77
N LYS A 84 4.83 30.83 5.99
CA LYS A 84 4.20 31.32 7.22
C LYS A 84 4.36 32.83 7.39
N GLU A 85 5.53 33.38 7.09
CA GLU A 85 5.81 34.82 7.12
C GLU A 85 4.91 35.58 6.13
N GLU A 86 4.82 35.10 4.88
CA GLU A 86 4.01 35.72 3.82
C GLU A 86 2.51 35.69 4.15
N LEU A 87 2.00 34.56 4.66
CA LEU A 87 0.60 34.43 5.04
C LEU A 87 0.22 35.20 6.31
N ALA A 88 1.20 35.59 7.12
CA ALA A 88 1.00 36.40 8.31
C ALA A 88 0.93 37.90 7.99
N GLU A 89 1.18 38.33 6.74
CA GLU A 89 1.11 39.73 6.36
C GLU A 89 -0.32 40.29 6.51
N PRO A 90 -0.49 41.54 6.97
CA PRO A 90 -1.81 42.12 7.25
C PRO A 90 -2.77 42.16 6.05
N GLU A 91 -2.25 42.21 4.84
CA GLU A 91 -3.02 42.23 3.59
C GLU A 91 -3.25 40.82 3.00
N GLY A 92 -2.79 39.78 3.69
CA GLY A 92 -2.92 38.39 3.29
C GLY A 92 -1.72 37.81 2.54
N GLY A 93 -0.70 38.61 2.21
CA GLY A 93 0.51 38.23 1.46
C GLY A 93 0.41 38.50 -0.05
N ASP A 94 1.54 38.62 -0.75
CA ASP A 94 1.60 38.75 -2.22
C ASP A 94 1.22 37.41 -2.89
N PRO A 95 0.16 37.36 -3.72
CA PRO A 95 -0.24 36.15 -4.43
C PRO A 95 0.90 35.54 -5.26
N GLY A 96 1.75 36.40 -5.85
CA GLY A 96 2.89 35.95 -6.64
C GLY A 96 3.95 35.27 -5.79
N ALA A 97 4.26 35.80 -4.62
CA ALA A 97 5.20 35.24 -3.66
C ALA A 97 4.70 33.91 -3.12
N VAL A 98 3.43 33.84 -2.67
CA VAL A 98 2.82 32.60 -2.17
C VAL A 98 2.85 31.51 -3.25
N ALA A 99 2.48 31.83 -4.49
CA ALA A 99 2.53 30.88 -5.60
C ALA A 99 3.95 30.34 -5.86
N ARG A 100 4.98 31.20 -5.83
CA ARG A 100 6.38 30.78 -6.00
C ARG A 100 6.87 29.89 -4.85
N ILE A 101 6.53 30.25 -3.60
CA ILE A 101 6.91 29.47 -2.42
C ILE A 101 6.25 28.09 -2.47
N LEU A 102 4.94 28.03 -2.74
CA LEU A 102 4.20 26.78 -2.83
C LEU A 102 4.69 25.90 -3.98
N ASP A 103 5.06 26.48 -5.13
CA ASP A 103 5.64 25.70 -6.22
C ASP A 103 7.02 25.12 -5.86
N ALA A 104 7.87 25.90 -5.18
CA ALA A 104 9.16 25.42 -4.67
C ALA A 104 8.99 24.30 -3.62
N ILE A 105 8.03 24.43 -2.71
CA ILE A 105 7.67 23.39 -1.73
C ILE A 105 7.21 22.13 -2.47
N ARG A 106 6.27 22.27 -3.40
CA ARG A 106 5.71 21.16 -4.19
C ARG A 106 6.78 20.34 -4.91
N LEU A 107 7.81 21.00 -5.43
CA LEU A 107 8.93 20.40 -6.15
C LEU A 107 10.06 19.88 -5.24
N SER A 108 10.01 20.13 -3.93
CA SER A 108 11.00 19.61 -2.99
C SER A 108 10.92 18.08 -2.84
N GLY A 109 9.72 17.53 -2.93
CA GLY A 109 9.44 16.12 -2.70
C GLY A 109 9.67 15.67 -1.25
N ASP A 110 9.80 16.61 -0.32
CA ASP A 110 9.98 16.37 1.10
C ASP A 110 8.61 16.29 1.78
N MET A 111 8.32 15.16 2.41
CA MET A 111 7.03 14.90 3.06
C MET A 111 6.88 15.62 4.40
N SER A 112 7.96 16.12 5.01
CA SER A 112 7.90 16.81 6.31
C SER A 112 7.03 18.08 6.29
N VAL A 113 6.81 18.65 5.10
CA VAL A 113 5.98 19.84 4.91
C VAL A 113 4.47 19.59 5.07
N THR A 114 4.01 18.33 5.09
CA THR A 114 2.57 18.04 5.11
C THR A 114 1.88 18.57 6.35
N ASP A 115 2.54 18.52 7.51
CA ASP A 115 1.96 19.02 8.77
C ASP A 115 1.80 20.54 8.74
N THR A 116 2.78 21.25 8.17
CA THR A 116 2.71 22.69 7.95
C THR A 116 1.58 23.04 6.97
N LEU A 117 1.49 22.35 5.82
CA LEU A 117 0.44 22.60 4.84
C LEU A 117 -0.95 22.30 5.38
N ASP A 118 -1.11 21.19 6.12
CA ASP A 118 -2.38 20.83 6.76
C ASP A 118 -2.77 21.85 7.84
N GLY A 119 -1.83 22.23 8.71
CA GLY A 119 -2.07 23.23 9.76
C GLY A 119 -2.52 24.58 9.18
N LEU A 120 -1.93 24.99 8.05
CA LEU A 120 -2.37 26.18 7.33
C LEU A 120 -3.75 25.95 6.69
N LEU A 121 -3.90 24.93 5.87
CA LEU A 121 -5.13 24.65 5.09
C LEU A 121 -6.40 24.61 5.96
N PHE A 122 -6.31 23.99 7.14
CA PHE A 122 -7.44 23.74 8.04
C PHE A 122 -7.64 24.81 9.13
N SER A 123 -6.89 25.91 9.11
CA SER A 123 -7.11 26.98 10.10
C SER A 123 -8.26 27.93 9.71
N ASP A 124 -8.82 28.61 10.73
CA ASP A 124 -10.14 29.28 10.69
C ASP A 124 -10.26 30.42 9.66
N ALA A 125 -9.16 31.01 9.19
CA ALA A 125 -9.17 32.09 8.20
C ALA A 125 -7.83 32.20 7.47
N VAL A 126 -7.67 31.43 6.38
CA VAL A 126 -6.41 31.40 5.61
C VAL A 126 -6.56 32.10 4.27
N PRO A 127 -5.81 33.19 4.03
CA PRO A 127 -5.62 33.70 2.68
C PRO A 127 -4.95 32.61 1.83
N PHE A 128 -5.37 32.47 0.57
CA PHE A 128 -4.82 31.46 -0.37
C PHE A 128 -5.08 29.98 -0.05
N ARG A 129 -6.21 29.68 0.61
CA ARG A 129 -6.66 28.29 0.81
C ARG A 129 -6.74 27.46 -0.49
N PRO A 130 -7.21 28.00 -1.64
CA PRO A 130 -7.21 27.27 -2.90
C PRO A 130 -5.81 26.85 -3.39
N GLU A 131 -4.81 27.72 -3.24
CA GLU A 131 -3.43 27.46 -3.62
C GLU A 131 -2.78 26.41 -2.70
N LEU A 132 -3.03 26.49 -1.39
CA LEU A 132 -2.61 25.48 -0.43
C LEU A 132 -3.19 24.10 -0.75
N PHE A 133 -4.48 24.03 -1.08
CA PHE A 133 -5.13 22.79 -1.50
C PHE A 133 -4.45 22.20 -2.75
N CYS A 134 -4.16 23.04 -3.74
CA CYS A 134 -3.48 22.62 -4.97
C CYS A 134 -2.05 22.13 -4.72
N ALA A 135 -1.29 22.77 -3.82
CA ALA A 135 0.05 22.33 -3.43
C ALA A 135 0.00 21.02 -2.64
N ARG A 136 -0.96 20.89 -1.72
CA ARG A 136 -1.14 19.71 -0.87
C ARG A 136 -1.43 18.43 -1.65
N ALA A 137 -2.06 18.55 -2.82
CA ALA A 137 -2.29 17.43 -3.74
C ALA A 137 -1.00 16.67 -4.11
N SER A 138 0.14 17.36 -4.16
CA SER A 138 1.43 16.73 -4.51
C SER A 138 2.02 15.84 -3.43
N PHE A 139 1.41 15.81 -2.25
CA PHE A 139 1.88 15.05 -1.09
C PHE A 139 0.80 14.07 -0.57
N CYS A 140 -0.30 13.88 -1.31
CA CYS A 140 -1.36 12.96 -0.88
C CYS A 140 -0.98 11.49 -1.09
N GLY A 141 -0.26 11.20 -2.18
CA GLY A 141 0.15 9.85 -2.54
C GLY A 141 -1.00 8.84 -2.54
N LEU A 142 -0.78 7.68 -1.94
CA LEU A 142 -1.79 6.62 -1.84
C LEU A 142 -2.88 6.92 -0.80
N GLU A 143 -2.67 7.90 0.09
CA GLU A 143 -3.62 8.31 1.14
C GLU A 143 -4.57 9.45 0.67
N THR A 144 -4.67 9.66 -0.63
CA THR A 144 -5.50 10.72 -1.24
C THR A 144 -6.97 10.64 -0.82
N GLY A 145 -7.53 9.42 -0.69
CA GLY A 145 -8.91 9.22 -0.24
C GLY A 145 -9.15 9.70 1.20
N ALA A 146 -8.25 9.36 2.13
CA ALA A 146 -8.34 9.78 3.53
C ALA A 146 -8.23 11.31 3.68
N PHE A 147 -7.31 11.92 2.93
CA PHE A 147 -7.19 13.38 2.90
C PHE A 147 -8.46 14.04 2.33
N ALA A 148 -9.02 13.53 1.23
CA ALA A 148 -10.25 14.05 0.64
C ALA A 148 -11.43 14.01 1.61
N GLN A 149 -11.62 12.89 2.32
CA GLN A 149 -12.67 12.77 3.34
C GLN A 149 -12.51 13.80 4.47
N ARG A 150 -11.29 13.96 5.00
CA ARG A 150 -10.98 14.98 5.99
C ARG A 150 -11.24 16.39 5.45
N PHE A 151 -10.82 16.68 4.21
CA PHE A 151 -11.04 17.96 3.56
C PHE A 151 -12.52 18.30 3.41
N VAL A 152 -13.31 17.36 2.91
CA VAL A 152 -14.77 17.53 2.73
C VAL A 152 -15.48 17.71 4.07
N GLY A 153 -15.11 16.90 5.07
CA GLY A 153 -15.74 16.92 6.39
C GLY A 153 -15.39 18.13 7.24
N ALA A 154 -14.23 18.76 7.03
CA ALA A 154 -13.74 19.83 7.90
C ALA A 154 -14.12 21.25 7.43
N LEU A 155 -14.10 21.51 6.12
CA LEU A 155 -14.24 22.87 5.60
C LEU A 155 -15.67 23.20 5.16
N PRO A 156 -16.14 24.45 5.26
CA PRO A 156 -17.43 24.87 4.69
C PRO A 156 -17.49 24.72 3.16
N VAL A 157 -18.68 24.42 2.63
CA VAL A 157 -18.95 24.19 1.19
C VAL A 157 -18.36 25.28 0.30
N LYS A 158 -18.57 26.55 0.65
CA LYS A 158 -18.08 27.70 -0.14
C LYS A 158 -16.57 27.70 -0.30
N GLU A 159 -15.84 27.28 0.72
CA GLU A 159 -14.38 27.23 0.71
C GLU A 159 -13.89 26.03 -0.10
N ARG A 160 -14.54 24.87 0.06
CA ARG A 160 -14.26 23.69 -0.77
C ARG A 160 -14.46 23.96 -2.26
N ALA A 161 -15.57 24.59 -2.62
CA ALA A 161 -15.88 24.97 -4.00
C ALA A 161 -14.81 25.90 -4.61
N ALA A 162 -14.29 26.85 -3.82
CA ALA A 162 -13.19 27.71 -4.27
C ALA A 162 -11.89 26.92 -4.52
N CYS A 163 -11.56 25.97 -3.64
CA CYS A 163 -10.43 25.06 -3.83
C CYS A 163 -10.58 24.19 -5.10
N TYR A 164 -11.77 23.63 -5.32
CA TYR A 164 -12.05 22.84 -6.53
C TYR A 164 -11.92 23.69 -7.79
N ALA A 165 -12.49 24.89 -7.80
CA ALA A 165 -12.42 25.81 -8.94
C ALA A 165 -10.98 26.20 -9.30
N ALA A 166 -10.11 26.39 -8.31
CA ALA A 166 -8.69 26.66 -8.54
C ALA A 166 -7.91 25.43 -9.03
N ALA A 167 -8.29 24.24 -8.58
CA ALA A 167 -7.61 22.99 -8.92
C ALA A 167 -7.98 22.45 -10.31
N ILE A 168 -9.24 22.62 -10.75
CA ILE A 168 -9.72 22.10 -12.05
C ILE A 168 -8.83 22.51 -13.24
N PRO A 169 -8.42 23.79 -13.39
CA PRO A 169 -7.52 24.21 -14.46
C PRO A 169 -6.17 23.48 -14.49
N LEU A 170 -5.69 22.99 -13.34
CA LEU A 170 -4.41 22.29 -13.22
C LEU A 170 -4.43 20.86 -13.79
N MET A 171 -5.62 20.31 -14.06
CA MET A 171 -5.75 19.02 -14.75
C MET A 171 -5.44 19.11 -16.25
N GLY A 172 -5.30 20.33 -16.79
CA GLY A 172 -5.11 20.60 -18.22
C GLY A 172 -6.39 20.37 -19.04
N LYS A 173 -6.27 20.51 -20.36
CA LYS A 173 -7.40 20.39 -21.32
C LYS A 173 -7.50 19.00 -21.99
N GLY A 174 -6.69 18.03 -21.56
CA GLY A 174 -6.59 16.72 -22.23
C GLY A 174 -5.71 16.71 -23.49
N GLU A 175 -5.19 17.86 -23.91
CA GLU A 175 -4.28 18.01 -25.05
C GLU A 175 -2.83 18.15 -24.54
N GLY A 176 -1.93 17.25 -24.96
CA GLY A 176 -0.50 17.31 -24.64
C GLY A 176 -0.01 16.29 -23.61
N ARG A 177 1.24 16.48 -23.15
CA ARG A 177 1.92 15.54 -22.22
C ARG A 177 1.30 15.64 -20.82
N VAL A 178 0.81 14.51 -20.30
CA VAL A 178 0.32 14.41 -18.92
C VAL A 178 1.48 14.60 -17.95
N THR A 179 1.34 15.56 -17.03
CA THR A 179 2.35 15.83 -15.98
C THR A 179 1.97 15.12 -14.68
N ARG A 180 2.98 14.92 -13.81
CA ARG A 180 2.78 14.39 -12.46
C ARG A 180 1.75 15.21 -11.67
N ARG A 181 1.86 16.54 -11.71
CA ARG A 181 0.95 17.47 -11.03
C ARG A 181 -0.50 17.30 -11.51
N MET A 182 -0.71 17.16 -12.82
CA MET A 182 -2.06 16.92 -13.37
C MET A 182 -2.67 15.63 -12.80
N GLN A 183 -1.90 14.54 -12.73
CA GLN A 183 -2.38 13.27 -12.16
C GLN A 183 -2.68 13.37 -10.66
N GLN A 184 -1.83 14.04 -9.89
CA GLN A 184 -2.02 14.24 -8.45
C GLN A 184 -3.28 15.04 -8.14
N VAL A 185 -3.50 16.15 -8.86
CA VAL A 185 -4.71 16.97 -8.72
C VAL A 185 -5.94 16.21 -9.19
N ASN A 186 -5.85 15.50 -10.32
CA ASN A 186 -6.94 14.68 -10.83
C ASN A 186 -7.35 13.58 -9.83
N ALA A 187 -6.38 12.85 -9.26
CA ALA A 187 -6.63 11.84 -8.24
C ALA A 187 -7.34 12.46 -7.03
N LEU A 188 -6.85 13.59 -6.51
CA LEU A 188 -7.47 14.28 -5.38
C LEU A 188 -8.90 14.73 -5.67
N LEU A 189 -9.15 15.34 -6.83
CA LEU A 189 -10.49 15.82 -7.18
C LEU A 189 -11.49 14.68 -7.37
N GLN A 190 -11.07 13.51 -7.89
CA GLN A 190 -11.93 12.32 -7.95
C GLN A 190 -12.32 11.83 -6.56
N GLU A 191 -11.37 11.78 -5.62
CA GLU A 191 -11.64 11.37 -4.24
C GLU A 191 -12.52 12.39 -3.50
N CYS A 192 -12.31 13.69 -3.74
CA CYS A 192 -13.21 14.73 -3.24
C CYS A 192 -14.62 14.58 -3.82
N ALA A 193 -14.77 14.26 -5.11
CA ALA A 193 -16.08 14.07 -5.75
C ALA A 193 -16.84 12.85 -5.18
N ALA A 194 -16.12 11.79 -4.83
CA ALA A 194 -16.68 10.64 -4.14
C ALA A 194 -17.16 11.01 -2.71
N ALA A 195 -16.33 11.76 -1.97
CA ALA A 195 -16.60 12.16 -0.59
C ALA A 195 -17.63 13.30 -0.46
N GLU A 196 -17.86 14.08 -1.51
CA GLU A 196 -18.67 15.29 -1.45
C GLU A 196 -20.11 15.02 -0.99
N THR A 197 -20.62 15.91 -0.13
CA THR A 197 -21.94 15.82 0.49
C THR A 197 -22.89 16.92 0.02
N ASP A 198 -22.35 18.00 -0.57
CA ASP A 198 -23.14 19.08 -1.14
C ASP A 198 -23.33 18.90 -2.65
N ALA A 199 -24.57 18.98 -3.11
CA ALA A 199 -24.92 18.75 -4.51
C ALA A 199 -24.30 19.78 -5.47
N GLY A 200 -24.22 21.05 -5.07
CA GLY A 200 -23.65 22.12 -5.88
C GLY A 200 -22.13 21.95 -6.06
N ALA A 201 -21.44 21.64 -4.98
CA ALA A 201 -20.01 21.33 -5.01
C ALA A 201 -19.70 20.05 -5.80
N ALA A 202 -20.54 19.01 -5.66
CA ALA A 202 -20.42 17.78 -6.43
C ALA A 202 -20.64 18.02 -7.92
N MET A 203 -21.62 18.86 -8.30
CA MET A 203 -21.86 19.24 -9.69
C MET A 203 -20.65 19.98 -10.29
N LEU A 204 -20.03 20.89 -9.54
CA LEU A 204 -18.80 21.58 -9.96
C LEU A 204 -17.68 20.58 -10.27
N LEU A 205 -17.47 19.61 -9.39
CA LEU A 205 -16.46 18.56 -9.58
C LEU A 205 -16.77 17.66 -10.78
N ASP A 206 -18.02 17.20 -10.93
CA ASP A 206 -18.41 16.35 -12.07
C ASP A 206 -18.20 17.07 -13.41
N ARG A 207 -18.61 18.34 -13.52
CA ARG A 207 -18.39 19.17 -14.72
C ARG A 207 -16.91 19.39 -15.02
N GLY A 208 -16.08 19.52 -14.00
CA GLY A 208 -14.62 19.68 -14.13
C GLY A 208 -13.93 18.37 -14.54
N LEU A 209 -14.26 17.27 -13.89
CA LEU A 209 -13.63 15.96 -14.06
C LEU A 209 -14.07 15.24 -15.35
N GLY A 210 -15.33 15.41 -15.77
CA GLY A 210 -15.93 14.69 -16.90
C GLY A 210 -15.26 14.93 -18.25
N LYS A 211 -14.38 15.94 -18.38
CA LYS A 211 -13.71 16.30 -19.64
C LYS A 211 -12.34 15.68 -19.85
N VAL A 212 -11.65 15.25 -18.79
CA VAL A 212 -10.20 15.00 -18.83
C VAL A 212 -9.72 13.81 -17.98
N SER A 213 -10.63 13.07 -17.35
CA SER A 213 -10.26 12.01 -16.40
C SER A 213 -11.05 10.72 -16.58
N VAL A 214 -10.53 9.63 -16.00
CA VAL A 214 -11.23 8.34 -15.88
C VAL A 214 -12.50 8.42 -15.01
N TRP A 215 -12.79 9.57 -14.39
CA TRP A 215 -14.04 9.82 -13.67
C TRP A 215 -15.28 9.43 -14.48
N ALA A 216 -15.26 9.71 -15.79
CA ALA A 216 -16.40 9.47 -16.67
C ALA A 216 -16.87 8.00 -16.67
N THR A 217 -15.94 7.05 -16.50
CA THR A 217 -16.21 5.60 -16.54
C THR A 217 -16.36 4.96 -15.16
N ARG A 218 -16.04 5.68 -14.08
CA ARG A 218 -16.09 5.11 -12.72
C ARG A 218 -17.51 4.82 -12.26
N ASN A 219 -17.68 3.73 -11.51
CA ASN A 219 -18.98 3.38 -10.94
C ASN A 219 -19.40 4.35 -9.82
N ILE A 220 -18.46 4.94 -9.07
CA ILE A 220 -18.77 5.98 -8.07
C ILE A 220 -19.46 7.19 -8.70
N ARG A 221 -19.17 7.54 -9.97
CA ARG A 221 -19.87 8.64 -10.66
C ARG A 221 -21.36 8.33 -10.83
N ARG A 222 -21.71 7.08 -11.17
CA ARG A 222 -23.10 6.60 -11.26
C ARG A 222 -23.79 6.70 -9.91
N ARG A 223 -23.09 6.33 -8.85
CA ARG A 223 -23.59 6.42 -7.47
C ARG A 223 -23.78 7.87 -7.03
N THR A 224 -22.84 8.76 -7.35
CA THR A 224 -22.95 10.20 -7.08
C THR A 224 -24.13 10.81 -7.83
N ALA A 225 -24.34 10.44 -9.10
CA ALA A 225 -25.49 10.88 -9.87
C ALA A 225 -26.81 10.41 -9.24
N ALA A 226 -26.92 9.13 -8.89
CA ALA A 226 -28.10 8.59 -8.22
C ALA A 226 -28.35 9.26 -6.84
N ARG A 227 -27.28 9.53 -6.07
CA ARG A 227 -27.35 10.16 -4.74
C ARG A 227 -27.96 11.56 -4.80
N PHE A 228 -27.62 12.35 -5.82
CA PHE A 228 -28.02 13.76 -5.92
C PHE A 228 -29.15 14.02 -6.92
N ALA A 229 -29.68 13.01 -7.61
CA ALA A 229 -30.74 13.19 -8.63
C ALA A 229 -32.07 13.75 -8.08
N GLU A 230 -32.31 13.57 -6.78
CA GLU A 230 -33.52 14.06 -6.09
C GLU A 230 -33.33 15.40 -5.39
N GLU A 231 -32.12 15.98 -5.44
CA GLU A 231 -31.87 17.31 -4.88
C GLU A 231 -32.65 18.39 -5.67
N PRO A 232 -33.10 19.46 -5.03
CA PRO A 232 -33.76 20.55 -5.74
C PRO A 232 -32.74 21.43 -6.48
N GLY A 233 -33.19 22.07 -7.57
CA GLY A 233 -32.43 23.08 -8.31
C GLY A 233 -31.42 22.52 -9.32
N GLU A 234 -30.51 23.38 -9.79
CA GLU A 234 -29.62 23.09 -10.92
C GLU A 234 -28.77 21.82 -10.71
N ALA A 235 -28.29 21.59 -9.49
CA ALA A 235 -27.48 20.42 -9.18
C ALA A 235 -28.27 19.11 -9.33
N GLY A 236 -29.51 19.08 -8.85
CA GLY A 236 -30.37 17.90 -9.01
C GLY A 236 -30.78 17.67 -10.46
N ASP A 237 -31.10 18.73 -11.21
CA ASP A 237 -31.39 18.63 -12.64
C ASP A 237 -30.18 18.08 -13.43
N HIS A 238 -28.97 18.54 -13.09
CA HIS A 238 -27.71 18.01 -13.66
C HIS A 238 -27.55 16.52 -13.37
N PHE A 239 -27.68 16.10 -12.11
CA PHE A 239 -27.47 14.70 -11.73
C PHE A 239 -28.58 13.76 -12.20
N ARG A 240 -29.82 14.23 -12.32
CA ARG A 240 -30.92 13.48 -12.93
C ARG A 240 -30.69 13.24 -14.43
N ALA A 241 -30.27 14.28 -15.15
CA ALA A 241 -29.88 14.14 -16.56
C ALA A 241 -28.68 13.19 -16.71
N LEU A 242 -27.67 13.34 -15.85
CA LEU A 242 -26.49 12.48 -15.85
C LEU A 242 -26.86 11.01 -15.56
N ALA A 243 -27.69 10.75 -14.55
CA ALA A 243 -28.13 9.39 -14.22
C ALA A 243 -28.90 8.72 -15.38
N ALA A 244 -29.70 9.50 -16.12
CA ALA A 244 -30.37 9.01 -17.32
C ALA A 244 -29.40 8.71 -18.47
N GLU A 245 -28.31 9.49 -18.61
CA GLU A 245 -27.27 9.28 -19.63
C GLU A 245 -26.43 8.03 -19.33
N ILE A 246 -25.85 7.96 -18.13
CA ILE A 246 -24.87 6.92 -17.82
C ILE A 246 -25.57 5.64 -17.38
N GLY A 247 -26.75 5.71 -16.74
CA GLY A 247 -27.49 4.56 -16.21
C GLY A 247 -27.19 4.27 -14.73
N PRO A 248 -27.83 3.24 -14.15
CA PRO A 248 -27.72 2.94 -12.72
C PRO A 248 -26.30 2.50 -12.31
N PRO A 249 -25.97 2.53 -11.00
CA PRO A 249 -24.78 1.89 -10.47
C PRO A 249 -24.71 0.41 -10.81
N LEU A 250 -23.53 -0.06 -11.19
CA LEU A 250 -23.27 -1.45 -11.56
C LEU A 250 -22.99 -2.31 -10.33
N GLN A 251 -23.28 -3.60 -10.45
CA GLN A 251 -22.83 -4.63 -9.50
C GLN A 251 -21.43 -5.10 -9.88
N PRO A 252 -20.62 -5.50 -8.90
CA PRO A 252 -19.30 -6.05 -9.18
C PRO A 252 -19.41 -7.42 -9.86
N ASP A 253 -18.58 -7.65 -10.87
CA ASP A 253 -18.49 -8.90 -11.61
C ASP A 253 -17.03 -9.28 -11.90
N ARG A 254 -16.83 -10.42 -12.57
CA ARG A 254 -15.50 -10.95 -12.89
C ARG A 254 -14.65 -9.99 -13.72
N ASP A 255 -15.24 -9.32 -14.70
CA ASP A 255 -14.53 -8.40 -15.61
C ASP A 255 -14.12 -7.13 -14.87
N ARG A 256 -14.98 -6.66 -13.96
CA ARG A 256 -14.70 -5.52 -13.07
C ARG A 256 -13.60 -5.85 -12.06
N PHE A 257 -13.58 -7.06 -11.51
CA PHE A 257 -12.47 -7.47 -10.67
C PHE A 257 -11.15 -7.45 -11.44
N TRP A 258 -11.15 -7.92 -12.69
CA TRP A 258 -9.95 -7.91 -13.53
C TRP A 258 -9.42 -6.49 -13.73
N THR A 259 -10.27 -5.60 -14.24
CA THR A 259 -9.89 -4.24 -14.66
C THR A 259 -9.71 -3.24 -13.51
N GLU A 260 -10.44 -3.40 -12.40
CA GLU A 260 -10.47 -2.40 -11.33
C GLU A 260 -9.75 -2.86 -10.05
N LEU A 261 -9.67 -4.17 -9.78
CA LEU A 261 -8.93 -4.72 -8.64
C LEU A 261 -7.59 -5.34 -9.05
N PHE A 262 -7.54 -6.18 -10.08
CA PHE A 262 -6.38 -7.06 -10.31
C PHE A 262 -5.34 -6.51 -11.29
N GLU A 263 -5.75 -5.82 -12.36
CA GLU A 263 -4.90 -5.38 -13.48
C GLU A 263 -3.62 -4.72 -12.97
N PRO A 264 -2.42 -5.30 -13.14
CA PRO A 264 -1.19 -4.75 -12.57
C PRO A 264 -0.86 -3.39 -13.19
N PRO A 265 -0.23 -2.46 -12.46
CA PRO A 265 0.30 -1.28 -13.08
C PRO A 265 1.62 -1.67 -13.76
N TRP A 266 1.56 -2.00 -15.06
CA TRP A 266 2.70 -1.99 -16.00
C TRP A 266 3.81 -3.05 -15.84
N ASP A 267 4.53 -3.23 -16.97
CA ASP A 267 5.63 -4.18 -17.25
C ASP A 267 6.94 -3.89 -16.47
N ASP A 268 7.65 -4.99 -16.18
CA ASP A 268 9.10 -5.18 -16.03
C ASP A 268 9.89 -4.49 -14.89
N GLY A 269 9.30 -3.55 -14.15
CA GLY A 269 9.99 -2.91 -13.02
C GLY A 269 9.77 -3.63 -11.70
N HIS A 270 10.82 -4.14 -11.03
CA HIS A 270 10.73 -4.57 -9.63
C HIS A 270 10.33 -3.37 -8.76
N PRO A 271 9.10 -3.32 -8.22
CA PRO A 271 8.69 -2.18 -7.41
C PRO A 271 9.46 -2.16 -6.08
N PRO A 272 9.65 -0.99 -5.46
CA PRO A 272 10.20 -0.90 -4.10
C PRO A 272 9.41 -1.77 -3.11
N ALA A 273 10.07 -2.28 -2.07
CA ALA A 273 9.40 -3.05 -1.01
C ALA A 273 8.23 -2.25 -0.39
N GLY A 274 7.10 -2.92 -0.10
CA GLY A 274 5.88 -2.31 0.45
C GLY A 274 5.00 -1.58 -0.58
N TYR A 275 5.49 -1.34 -1.81
CA TYR A 275 4.71 -0.67 -2.87
C TYR A 275 3.43 -1.44 -3.23
N MET A 276 3.53 -2.77 -3.38
CA MET A 276 2.40 -3.61 -3.75
C MET A 276 1.28 -3.58 -2.71
N GLU A 277 1.62 -3.45 -1.43
CA GLU A 277 0.65 -3.36 -0.33
C GLU A 277 -0.07 -2.00 -0.37
N GLY A 278 0.67 -0.90 -0.57
CA GLY A 278 0.09 0.42 -0.71
C GLY A 278 -0.85 0.52 -1.93
N VAL A 279 -0.42 0.02 -3.09
CA VAL A 279 -1.28 -0.04 -4.29
C VAL A 279 -2.50 -0.90 -4.04
N ARG A 280 -2.35 -2.03 -3.33
CA ARG A 280 -3.46 -2.90 -2.98
C ARG A 280 -4.49 -2.19 -2.11
N LYS A 281 -4.04 -1.53 -1.04
CA LYS A 281 -4.90 -0.71 -0.17
C LYS A 281 -5.65 0.35 -0.98
N TRP A 282 -4.95 1.10 -1.83
CA TRP A 282 -5.57 2.10 -2.70
C TRP A 282 -6.64 1.51 -3.62
N ARG A 283 -6.40 0.35 -4.25
CA ARG A 283 -7.40 -0.31 -5.09
C ARG A 283 -8.60 -0.81 -4.32
N ASN A 284 -8.38 -1.42 -3.16
CA ASN A 284 -9.45 -1.90 -2.31
C ASN A 284 -10.34 -0.73 -1.88
N SER A 285 -9.75 0.40 -1.46
CA SER A 285 -10.49 1.64 -1.15
C SER A 285 -11.26 2.17 -2.36
N ARG A 286 -10.61 2.25 -3.53
CA ARG A 286 -11.22 2.77 -4.76
C ARG A 286 -12.41 1.91 -5.20
N PHE A 287 -12.23 0.60 -5.22
CA PHE A 287 -13.28 -0.36 -5.53
C PHE A 287 -14.41 -0.31 -4.50
N ALA A 288 -14.07 -0.25 -3.21
CA ALA A 288 -15.05 -0.12 -2.14
C ALA A 288 -15.95 1.11 -2.37
N GLN A 289 -15.38 2.26 -2.69
CA GLN A 289 -16.15 3.45 -3.08
C GLN A 289 -17.02 3.20 -4.32
N ASP A 290 -16.43 2.67 -5.39
CA ASP A 290 -17.09 2.44 -6.68
C ASP A 290 -18.34 1.56 -6.54
N TYR A 291 -18.34 0.58 -5.62
CA TYR A 291 -19.47 -0.34 -5.42
C TYR A 291 -20.26 -0.10 -4.13
N GLY A 292 -19.92 0.94 -3.35
CA GLY A 292 -20.61 1.26 -2.10
C GLY A 292 -20.41 0.26 -0.99
N MET A 293 -19.20 -0.26 -0.90
CA MET A 293 -18.75 -1.21 0.10
C MET A 293 -17.75 -0.51 1.02
N THR A 294 -17.46 -1.15 2.14
CA THR A 294 -16.27 -0.92 2.95
C THR A 294 -15.10 -1.71 2.37
N GLU A 295 -13.87 -1.30 2.68
CA GLU A 295 -12.67 -2.07 2.29
C GLU A 295 -12.72 -3.51 2.81
N SER A 296 -13.23 -3.72 4.03
CA SER A 296 -13.42 -5.05 4.60
C SER A 296 -14.42 -5.88 3.79
N GLU A 297 -15.54 -5.30 3.35
CA GLU A 297 -16.51 -6.02 2.50
C GLU A 297 -15.90 -6.45 1.16
N VAL A 298 -15.01 -5.65 0.57
CA VAL A 298 -14.26 -6.05 -0.64
C VAL A 298 -13.42 -7.30 -0.35
N VAL A 299 -12.69 -7.33 0.76
CA VAL A 299 -11.89 -8.49 1.15
C VAL A 299 -12.79 -9.72 1.39
N ARG A 300 -13.89 -9.58 2.14
CA ARG A 300 -14.84 -10.70 2.39
C ARG A 300 -15.48 -11.23 1.12
N MET A 301 -15.80 -10.36 0.17
CA MET A 301 -16.30 -10.75 -1.14
C MET A 301 -15.27 -11.60 -1.89
N LEU A 302 -14.01 -11.15 -1.94
CA LEU A 302 -12.91 -11.90 -2.56
C LEU A 302 -12.68 -13.25 -1.89
N GLU A 303 -12.68 -13.31 -0.56
CA GLU A 303 -12.59 -14.56 0.20
C GLU A 303 -13.69 -15.56 -0.18
N ARG A 304 -14.94 -15.10 -0.22
CA ARG A 304 -16.08 -15.94 -0.58
C ARG A 304 -15.94 -16.48 -2.00
N ILE A 305 -15.59 -15.64 -2.96
CA ILE A 305 -15.38 -16.05 -4.36
C ILE A 305 -14.24 -17.08 -4.46
N TYR A 306 -13.16 -16.88 -3.69
CA TYR A 306 -12.05 -17.84 -3.65
C TYR A 306 -12.50 -19.20 -3.13
N LEU A 307 -13.21 -19.23 -2.01
CA LEU A 307 -13.71 -20.47 -1.40
C LEU A 307 -14.72 -21.20 -2.31
N GLU A 308 -15.66 -20.48 -2.91
CA GLU A 308 -16.57 -21.03 -3.92
C GLU A 308 -15.81 -21.62 -5.13
N GLY A 309 -14.69 -20.99 -5.52
CA GLY A 309 -13.79 -21.50 -6.55
C GLY A 309 -13.14 -22.83 -6.16
N LEU A 310 -12.67 -22.96 -4.91
CA LEU A 310 -12.10 -24.20 -4.39
C LEU A 310 -13.13 -25.34 -4.36
N GLU A 311 -14.37 -25.04 -3.98
CA GLU A 311 -15.47 -26.00 -3.94
C GLU A 311 -15.85 -26.53 -5.33
N LYS A 312 -15.85 -25.64 -6.34
CA LYS A 312 -16.13 -26.01 -7.73
C LYS A 312 -15.04 -26.89 -8.36
N LYS A 313 -13.81 -26.83 -7.83
CA LYS A 313 -12.64 -27.59 -8.33
C LYS A 313 -12.41 -27.40 -9.84
N ASP A 314 -12.65 -26.19 -10.34
CA ASP A 314 -12.43 -25.87 -11.75
C ASP A 314 -10.93 -25.72 -12.03
N THR A 315 -10.35 -26.75 -12.63
CA THR A 315 -8.92 -26.82 -12.96
C THR A 315 -8.57 -26.21 -14.30
N SER A 316 -9.49 -25.48 -14.95
CA SER A 316 -9.16 -24.75 -16.18
C SER A 316 -8.11 -23.68 -15.90
N GLU A 317 -7.21 -23.47 -16.86
CA GLU A 317 -6.11 -22.52 -16.73
C GLU A 317 -6.60 -21.11 -16.38
N GLN A 318 -7.69 -20.67 -17.01
CA GLN A 318 -8.31 -19.36 -16.75
C GLN A 318 -8.85 -19.23 -15.31
N SER A 319 -9.45 -20.28 -14.76
CA SER A 319 -9.97 -20.27 -13.39
C SER A 319 -8.85 -20.35 -12.36
N VAL A 320 -7.84 -21.19 -12.60
CA VAL A 320 -6.62 -21.24 -11.77
C VAL A 320 -5.93 -19.87 -11.73
N TYR A 321 -5.74 -19.25 -12.88
CA TYR A 321 -5.13 -17.93 -12.99
C TYR A 321 -5.94 -16.89 -12.21
N PHE A 322 -7.25 -16.82 -12.43
CA PHE A 322 -8.13 -15.89 -11.74
C PHE A 322 -8.14 -16.08 -10.21
N MET A 323 -8.14 -17.33 -9.73
CA MET A 323 -8.01 -17.64 -8.30
C MET A 323 -6.68 -17.16 -7.71
N GLY A 324 -5.59 -17.26 -8.48
CA GLY A 324 -4.28 -16.71 -8.09
C GLY A 324 -4.33 -15.20 -7.85
N PHE A 325 -5.03 -14.43 -8.69
CA PHE A 325 -5.21 -12.98 -8.49
C PHE A 325 -6.07 -12.66 -7.28
N ILE A 326 -7.15 -13.41 -7.07
CA ILE A 326 -7.97 -13.23 -5.88
C ILE A 326 -7.13 -13.48 -4.63
N LEU A 327 -6.39 -14.60 -4.60
CA LEU A 327 -5.50 -14.92 -3.49
C LEU A 327 -4.52 -13.76 -3.28
N ASN A 328 -3.79 -13.35 -4.31
CA ASN A 328 -2.84 -12.25 -4.23
C ASN A 328 -3.46 -10.96 -3.67
N ALA A 329 -4.66 -10.58 -4.13
CA ALA A 329 -5.38 -9.42 -3.65
C ALA A 329 -5.74 -9.51 -2.15
N VAL A 330 -6.15 -10.70 -1.67
CA VAL A 330 -6.38 -10.95 -0.25
C VAL A 330 -5.06 -10.94 0.54
N LEU A 331 -4.00 -11.59 0.04
CA LEU A 331 -2.72 -11.66 0.74
C LEU A 331 -2.09 -10.27 0.95
N HIS A 332 -2.27 -9.35 0.00
CA HIS A 332 -1.73 -7.99 0.07
C HIS A 332 -2.70 -6.97 0.70
N SER A 333 -3.92 -7.37 1.09
CA SER A 333 -4.80 -6.48 1.87
C SER A 333 -4.33 -6.33 3.32
N ASN A 334 -3.48 -7.24 3.79
CA ASN A 334 -3.04 -7.35 5.19
C ASN A 334 -4.20 -7.38 6.20
N ASP A 335 -5.37 -7.91 5.80
CA ASP A 335 -6.50 -8.14 6.69
C ASP A 335 -6.25 -9.39 7.56
N PHE A 336 -5.99 -9.18 8.86
CA PHE A 336 -5.79 -10.25 9.84
C PHE A 336 -7.00 -11.19 9.97
N CYS A 337 -8.20 -10.73 9.62
CA CYS A 337 -9.42 -11.54 9.68
C CYS A 337 -9.52 -12.53 8.51
N SER A 338 -8.58 -12.54 7.55
CA SER A 338 -8.52 -13.52 6.45
C SER A 338 -7.95 -14.88 6.83
N THR A 339 -7.47 -15.03 8.07
CA THR A 339 -6.89 -16.28 8.60
C THR A 339 -7.84 -17.48 8.51
N ASN A 340 -9.14 -17.28 8.73
CA ASN A 340 -10.15 -18.34 8.59
C ASN A 340 -10.29 -18.84 7.13
N MET A 341 -10.27 -17.92 6.16
CA MET A 341 -10.31 -18.30 4.74
C MET A 341 -9.06 -19.09 4.36
N LEU A 342 -7.88 -18.64 4.81
CA LEU A 342 -6.61 -19.32 4.54
C LEU A 342 -6.56 -20.72 5.15
N ALA A 343 -7.06 -20.90 6.38
CA ALA A 343 -7.17 -22.22 7.00
C ALA A 343 -8.08 -23.16 6.17
N GLN A 344 -9.25 -22.68 5.73
CA GLN A 344 -10.14 -23.44 4.86
C GLN A 344 -9.46 -23.80 3.54
N ALA A 345 -8.78 -22.85 2.90
CA ALA A 345 -8.05 -23.06 1.66
C ALA A 345 -6.91 -24.09 1.79
N LEU A 346 -6.21 -24.12 2.93
CA LEU A 346 -5.20 -25.14 3.22
C LEU A 346 -5.82 -26.54 3.32
N THR A 347 -6.97 -26.62 3.99
CA THR A 347 -7.66 -27.88 4.25
C THR A 347 -8.55 -28.35 3.10
N ALA A 348 -8.79 -27.51 2.08
CA ALA A 348 -9.56 -27.90 0.90
C ALA A 348 -8.93 -29.10 0.17
N ASP A 349 -9.73 -29.87 -0.56
CA ASP A 349 -9.21 -31.00 -1.35
C ASP A 349 -8.31 -30.50 -2.48
N TRP A 350 -8.75 -29.47 -3.18
CA TRP A 350 -8.05 -28.84 -4.28
C TRP A 350 -7.74 -27.38 -3.94
N SER A 351 -6.51 -26.93 -4.21
CA SER A 351 -6.07 -25.56 -4.05
C SER A 351 -4.88 -25.32 -4.99
N PRO A 352 -5.00 -24.41 -5.98
CA PRO A 352 -3.97 -24.22 -7.00
C PRO A 352 -2.66 -23.63 -6.43
N ASP A 353 -2.74 -22.85 -5.36
CA ASP A 353 -1.62 -22.08 -4.79
C ASP A 353 -1.34 -22.41 -3.32
N ARG A 354 -1.47 -23.69 -2.95
CA ARG A 354 -1.43 -24.14 -1.54
C ARG A 354 -0.17 -23.71 -0.77
N PHE A 355 0.99 -23.57 -1.44
CA PHE A 355 2.21 -23.03 -0.81
C PHE A 355 2.06 -21.56 -0.39
N HIS A 356 1.52 -20.70 -1.25
CA HIS A 356 1.32 -19.28 -0.94
C HIS A 356 0.27 -19.10 0.17
N VAL A 357 -0.80 -19.91 0.15
CA VAL A 357 -1.79 -19.95 1.23
C VAL A 357 -1.10 -20.33 2.56
N LEU A 358 -0.26 -21.38 2.56
CA LEU A 358 0.45 -21.84 3.75
C LEU A 358 1.39 -20.76 4.27
N SER A 359 2.19 -20.18 3.38
CA SER A 359 3.16 -19.15 3.73
C SER A 359 2.50 -17.95 4.41
N LYS A 360 1.41 -17.43 3.85
CA LYS A 360 0.69 -16.31 4.47
C LYS A 360 -0.05 -16.73 5.74
N TYR A 361 -0.63 -17.93 5.78
CA TYR A 361 -1.33 -18.40 6.98
C TYR A 361 -0.36 -18.45 8.18
N VAL A 362 0.84 -18.99 7.97
CA VAL A 362 1.88 -19.03 8.99
C VAL A 362 2.35 -17.63 9.36
N SER A 363 2.54 -16.71 8.41
CA SER A 363 2.98 -15.35 8.73
C SER A 363 1.95 -14.54 9.52
N LEU A 364 0.65 -14.78 9.32
CA LEU A 364 -0.42 -14.08 10.04
C LEU A 364 -0.73 -14.70 11.41
N VAL A 365 -0.71 -16.02 11.52
CA VAL A 365 -1.11 -16.74 12.75
C VAL A 365 0.10 -17.04 13.66
N GLY A 366 1.30 -17.08 13.10
CA GLY A 366 2.52 -17.42 13.82
C GLY A 366 2.51 -18.87 14.31
N PRO A 367 3.11 -19.16 15.48
CA PRO A 367 3.21 -20.52 16.02
C PRO A 367 1.90 -21.30 16.14
N LYS A 368 0.78 -20.59 16.35
CA LYS A 368 -0.56 -21.21 16.44
C LYS A 368 -1.03 -21.85 15.12
N ALA A 369 -0.34 -21.59 14.00
CA ALA A 369 -0.64 -22.17 12.70
C ALA A 369 -0.25 -23.65 12.61
N PHE A 370 0.77 -24.07 13.37
CA PHE A 370 1.45 -25.34 13.15
C PHE A 370 0.58 -26.59 13.27
N PRO A 371 -0.40 -26.69 14.20
CA PRO A 371 -1.27 -27.86 14.25
C PRO A 371 -2.01 -28.11 12.92
N ILE A 372 -2.52 -27.06 12.27
CA ILE A 372 -3.19 -27.18 10.97
C ILE A 372 -2.17 -27.46 9.87
N VAL A 373 -1.04 -26.76 9.87
CA VAL A 373 0.00 -26.89 8.85
C VAL A 373 0.61 -28.30 8.84
N PHE A 374 0.96 -28.84 10.01
CA PHE A 374 1.54 -30.19 10.14
C PHE A 374 0.54 -31.27 9.72
N ASN A 375 -0.73 -31.11 10.09
CA ASN A 375 -1.78 -32.03 9.66
C ASN A 375 -1.92 -32.03 8.13
N VAL A 376 -2.00 -30.85 7.52
CA VAL A 376 -2.15 -30.68 6.07
C VAL A 376 -0.93 -31.21 5.30
N LEU A 377 0.29 -30.92 5.77
CA LEU A 377 1.53 -31.42 5.14
C LEU A 377 1.73 -32.93 5.27
N THR A 378 1.10 -33.57 6.27
CA THR A 378 1.16 -35.02 6.43
C THR A 378 0.33 -35.75 5.37
N ASP A 379 -0.69 -35.11 4.76
CA ASP A 379 -1.39 -35.67 3.60
C ASP A 379 -0.62 -35.38 2.31
N ALA A 380 0.24 -36.33 1.91
CA ALA A 380 1.08 -36.20 0.73
C ALA A 380 0.29 -35.95 -0.57
N ARG A 381 -0.99 -36.34 -0.64
CA ARG A 381 -1.85 -36.12 -1.84
C ARG A 381 -2.20 -34.65 -2.04
N LYS A 382 -2.07 -33.83 -1.00
CA LYS A 382 -2.35 -32.39 -1.07
C LYS A 382 -1.20 -31.59 -1.67
N PHE A 383 -0.04 -32.17 -1.92
CA PHE A 383 1.09 -31.38 -2.41
C PHE A 383 1.91 -32.20 -3.38
N SER A 384 2.42 -31.54 -4.43
CA SER A 384 3.53 -32.10 -5.17
C SER A 384 4.75 -32.25 -4.25
N ALA A 385 5.65 -33.20 -4.55
CA ALA A 385 6.86 -33.40 -3.77
C ALA A 385 7.67 -32.11 -3.61
N LEU A 386 7.82 -31.34 -4.70
CA LEU A 386 8.49 -30.04 -4.72
C LEU A 386 7.81 -29.03 -3.78
N THR A 387 6.48 -28.91 -3.87
CA THR A 387 5.73 -27.98 -3.02
C THR A 387 5.84 -28.35 -1.54
N ARG A 388 5.82 -29.65 -1.18
CA ARG A 388 6.08 -30.11 0.20
C ARG A 388 7.48 -29.72 0.66
N GLY A 389 8.49 -29.97 -0.16
CA GLY A 389 9.88 -29.59 0.12
C GLY A 389 10.02 -28.11 0.47
N SER A 390 9.41 -27.23 -0.34
CA SER A 390 9.37 -25.79 -0.07
C SER A 390 8.65 -25.44 1.24
N CYS A 391 7.57 -26.13 1.58
CA CYS A 391 6.87 -25.92 2.86
C CYS A 391 7.73 -26.32 4.05
N TYR A 392 8.45 -27.45 3.97
CA TYR A 392 9.38 -27.84 5.05
C TYR A 392 10.47 -26.80 5.25
N HIS A 393 11.03 -26.28 4.16
CA HIS A 393 12.05 -25.24 4.23
C HIS A 393 11.51 -23.95 4.88
N LEU A 394 10.29 -23.53 4.54
CA LEU A 394 9.66 -22.36 5.16
C LEU A 394 9.54 -22.54 6.68
N ILE A 395 9.05 -23.70 7.13
CA ILE A 395 8.92 -24.00 8.57
C ILE A 395 10.30 -24.04 9.24
N ALA A 396 11.31 -24.56 8.56
CA ALA A 396 12.68 -24.64 9.07
C ALA A 396 13.32 -23.26 9.25
N GLU A 397 13.04 -22.30 8.36
CA GLU A 397 13.51 -20.91 8.54
C GLU A 397 12.88 -20.26 9.77
N LEU A 398 11.60 -20.54 10.05
CA LEU A 398 10.93 -20.05 11.25
C LEU A 398 11.54 -20.66 12.52
N ALA A 399 11.96 -21.92 12.48
CA ALA A 399 12.61 -22.60 13.60
C ALA A 399 13.95 -21.94 14.00
N LYS A 400 14.55 -21.13 13.12
CA LYS A 400 15.80 -20.40 13.38
C LYS A 400 15.58 -19.06 14.09
N ASP A 401 14.34 -18.64 14.34
CA ASP A 401 14.06 -17.42 15.09
C ASP A 401 14.61 -17.56 16.52
N PRO A 402 15.52 -16.66 16.97
CA PRO A 402 16.09 -16.72 18.32
C PRO A 402 15.04 -16.54 19.44
N ASN A 403 13.84 -16.05 19.11
CA ASN A 403 12.74 -15.88 20.06
C ASN A 403 11.73 -17.05 20.03
N MET A 404 12.00 -18.11 19.27
CA MET A 404 11.14 -19.28 19.22
C MET A 404 11.07 -19.97 20.58
N SER A 405 9.86 -20.30 21.04
CA SER A 405 9.71 -21.04 22.30
C SER A 405 10.25 -22.47 22.17
N GLU A 406 10.86 -22.99 23.24
CA GLU A 406 11.41 -24.36 23.26
C GLU A 406 10.33 -25.40 22.94
N ASP A 407 9.10 -25.22 23.44
CA ASP A 407 7.98 -26.12 23.17
C ASP A 407 7.60 -26.15 21.68
N THR A 408 7.51 -24.97 21.04
CA THR A 408 7.20 -24.88 19.60
C THR A 408 8.33 -25.48 18.75
N LEU A 409 9.58 -25.20 19.11
CA LEU A 409 10.74 -25.75 18.42
C LEU A 409 10.77 -27.28 18.53
N ALA A 410 10.48 -27.83 19.73
CA ALA A 410 10.38 -29.27 19.93
C ALA A 410 9.25 -29.91 19.10
N GLU A 411 8.12 -29.22 18.95
CA GLU A 411 7.00 -29.66 18.10
C GLU A 411 7.43 -29.71 16.61
N MET A 412 8.10 -28.66 16.12
CA MET A 412 8.66 -28.62 14.75
C MET A 412 9.68 -29.73 14.51
N ILE A 413 10.62 -29.95 15.43
CA ILE A 413 11.64 -31.00 15.30
C ILE A 413 10.97 -32.37 15.26
N THR A 414 10.00 -32.62 16.13
CA THR A 414 9.21 -33.85 16.15
C THR A 414 8.48 -34.05 14.83
N PHE A 415 7.88 -32.99 14.29
CA PHE A 415 7.24 -33.01 12.98
C PHE A 415 8.22 -33.38 11.87
N PHE A 416 9.39 -32.74 11.78
CA PHE A 416 10.38 -33.05 10.74
C PHE A 416 10.94 -34.47 10.84
N ARG A 417 11.26 -34.94 12.05
CA ARG A 417 11.68 -36.33 12.30
C ARG A 417 10.59 -37.34 11.93
N GLY A 418 9.32 -36.99 12.12
CA GLY A 418 8.20 -37.79 11.62
C GLY A 418 8.09 -37.76 10.09
N ALA A 419 8.28 -36.59 9.47
CA ALA A 419 8.16 -36.38 8.03
C ALA A 419 9.24 -37.15 7.25
N ILE A 420 10.51 -37.12 7.69
CA ILE A 420 11.62 -37.81 7.01
C ILE A 420 11.42 -39.33 6.95
N MET A 421 10.66 -39.89 7.89
CA MET A 421 10.35 -41.32 7.91
C MET A 421 9.26 -41.72 6.91
N ARG A 422 8.43 -40.75 6.46
CA ARG A 422 7.25 -40.98 5.61
C ARG A 422 7.37 -40.42 4.20
N ASP A 423 8.10 -39.33 4.00
CA ASP A 423 8.21 -38.62 2.71
C ASP A 423 9.50 -39.01 1.98
N SER A 424 9.43 -40.11 1.23
CA SER A 424 10.57 -40.65 0.48
C SER A 424 11.15 -39.64 -0.51
N ASP A 425 10.32 -38.79 -1.11
CA ASP A 425 10.71 -37.84 -2.16
C ASP A 425 11.60 -36.72 -1.61
N ASN A 426 11.40 -36.33 -0.35
CA ASN A 426 12.11 -35.21 0.29
C ASN A 426 13.14 -35.65 1.33
N THR A 427 13.42 -36.96 1.45
CA THR A 427 14.24 -37.51 2.55
C THR A 427 15.62 -36.83 2.69
N VAL A 428 16.31 -36.58 1.58
CA VAL A 428 17.64 -35.92 1.60
C VAL A 428 17.54 -34.46 2.04
N TRP A 429 16.54 -33.74 1.54
CA TRP A 429 16.29 -32.35 1.95
C TRP A 429 15.92 -32.26 3.43
N LEU A 430 15.07 -33.17 3.91
CA LEU A 430 14.68 -33.24 5.31
C LEU A 430 15.86 -33.57 6.23
N ASP A 431 16.78 -34.46 5.84
CA ASP A 431 18.00 -34.73 6.62
C ASP A 431 18.84 -33.44 6.83
N GLY A 432 18.96 -32.64 5.77
CA GLY A 432 19.62 -31.33 5.84
C GLY A 432 18.87 -30.32 6.71
N ILE A 433 17.55 -30.22 6.55
CA ILE A 433 16.69 -29.35 7.35
C ILE A 433 16.82 -29.68 8.84
N ILE A 434 16.64 -30.96 9.22
CA ILE A 434 16.69 -31.38 10.62
C ILE A 434 18.08 -31.10 11.19
N SER A 435 19.16 -31.41 10.44
CA SER A 435 20.53 -31.11 10.87
C SER A 435 20.76 -29.61 11.15
N SER A 436 20.03 -28.73 10.46
CA SER A 436 20.16 -27.27 10.63
C SER A 436 19.39 -26.71 11.82
N VAL A 437 18.34 -27.40 12.28
CA VAL A 437 17.47 -26.93 13.38
C VAL A 437 17.65 -27.73 14.67
N ASP A 438 18.27 -28.92 14.59
CA ASP A 438 18.50 -29.83 15.70
C ASP A 438 19.92 -30.41 15.62
N SER A 439 20.84 -29.85 16.40
CA SER A 439 22.23 -30.32 16.48
C SER A 439 22.35 -31.76 16.98
N GLY A 440 21.35 -32.27 17.71
CA GLY A 440 21.31 -33.65 18.19
C GLY A 440 21.02 -34.66 17.09
N TRP A 441 20.42 -34.23 15.98
CA TRP A 441 20.05 -35.12 14.87
C TRP A 441 21.25 -35.83 14.25
N ALA A 442 22.36 -35.10 14.05
CA ALA A 442 23.55 -35.58 13.37
C ALA A 442 24.11 -36.88 13.98
N ARG A 443 23.96 -37.05 15.31
CA ARG A 443 24.43 -38.21 16.08
C ARG A 443 23.29 -39.10 16.58
N SER A 444 22.05 -38.81 16.18
CA SER A 444 20.89 -39.53 16.70
C SER A 444 20.85 -40.98 16.20
N GLY A 445 20.41 -41.89 17.07
CA GLY A 445 20.17 -43.28 16.69
C GLY A 445 19.08 -43.41 15.61
N GLU A 446 18.17 -42.43 15.52
CA GLU A 446 17.14 -42.36 14.47
C GLU A 446 17.76 -42.10 13.10
N ARG A 447 18.64 -41.10 12.98
CA ARG A 447 19.39 -40.82 11.74
C ARG A 447 20.25 -42.01 11.31
N LYS A 448 20.89 -42.70 12.25
CA LYS A 448 21.66 -43.92 11.97
C LYS A 448 20.77 -45.03 11.40
N LYS A 449 19.65 -45.35 12.07
CA LYS A 449 18.69 -46.37 11.58
C LYS A 449 18.14 -46.03 10.19
N LEU A 450 17.87 -44.74 9.93
CA LEU A 450 17.44 -44.26 8.62
C LEU A 450 18.53 -44.48 7.56
N ALA A 451 19.78 -44.13 7.88
CA ALA A 451 20.92 -44.31 7.00
C ALA A 451 21.17 -45.79 6.68
N ASP A 452 21.16 -46.66 7.68
CA ASP A 452 21.32 -48.11 7.52
C ASP A 452 20.25 -48.68 6.56
N ARG A 453 18.98 -48.29 6.75
CA ARG A 453 17.86 -48.72 5.91
C ARG A 453 17.99 -48.26 4.45
N LEU A 454 18.38 -47.01 4.22
CA LEU A 454 18.38 -46.40 2.89
C LEU A 454 19.66 -46.67 2.10
N ALA A 455 20.79 -46.85 2.78
CA ALA A 455 22.05 -47.26 2.16
C ALA A 455 21.99 -48.70 1.63
N SER A 456 21.26 -49.60 2.30
CA SER A 456 21.14 -51.01 1.95
C SER A 456 20.03 -51.35 0.94
N GLY A 457 19.16 -50.39 0.58
CA GLY A 457 17.98 -50.64 -0.26
C GLY A 457 18.35 -51.05 -1.69
N GLN A 458 17.89 -52.21 -2.15
CA GLN A 458 18.22 -52.80 -3.46
C GLN A 458 17.50 -52.15 -4.65
N GLU A 459 16.32 -51.55 -4.45
CA GLU A 459 15.59 -50.79 -5.47
C GLU A 459 15.28 -49.38 -4.94
N GLY A 460 15.87 -48.34 -5.54
CA GLY A 460 15.68 -46.96 -5.11
C GLY A 460 16.65 -45.96 -5.76
N ASN A 461 16.25 -44.69 -5.73
CA ASN A 461 16.96 -43.53 -6.28
C ASN A 461 18.44 -43.49 -5.82
N GLU A 462 19.38 -43.65 -6.76
CA GLU A 462 20.83 -43.69 -6.49
C GLU A 462 21.34 -42.46 -5.75
N TYR A 463 20.73 -41.30 -5.97
CA TYR A 463 21.08 -40.06 -5.27
C TYR A 463 20.82 -40.17 -3.76
N VAL A 464 19.65 -40.70 -3.38
CA VAL A 464 19.26 -40.91 -1.98
C VAL A 464 20.18 -41.94 -1.34
N ARG A 465 20.44 -43.06 -2.02
CA ARG A 465 21.35 -44.11 -1.55
C ARG A 465 22.76 -43.55 -1.34
N GLY A 466 23.28 -42.79 -2.31
CA GLY A 466 24.59 -42.16 -2.24
C GLY A 466 24.72 -41.19 -1.06
N HIS A 467 23.67 -40.40 -0.77
CA HIS A 467 23.62 -39.53 0.42
C HIS A 467 23.70 -40.34 1.71
N PHE A 468 22.80 -41.30 1.90
CA PHE A 468 22.73 -42.04 3.16
C PHE A 468 23.88 -43.04 3.37
N SER A 469 24.52 -43.52 2.31
CA SER A 469 25.80 -44.25 2.42
C SER A 469 26.95 -43.38 2.95
N ARG A 470 26.94 -42.07 2.67
CA ARG A 470 27.90 -41.13 3.30
C ARG A 470 27.58 -40.94 4.77
N VAL A 471 26.31 -40.71 5.10
CA VAL A 471 25.84 -40.59 6.50
C VAL A 471 26.20 -41.84 7.31
N GLN A 472 26.01 -43.05 6.75
CA GLN A 472 26.38 -44.30 7.42
C GLN A 472 27.89 -44.38 7.72
N LYS A 473 28.75 -43.93 6.79
CA LYS A 473 30.20 -43.85 7.00
C LYS A 473 30.58 -42.83 8.08
N GLU A 474 29.88 -41.71 8.18
CA GLU A 474 30.08 -40.72 9.26
C GLU A 474 29.91 -41.38 10.64
N PHE A 475 28.86 -42.19 10.83
CA PHE A 475 28.65 -42.95 12.06
C PHE A 475 29.73 -44.03 12.31
N GLY A 476 30.22 -44.69 11.25
CA GLY A 476 31.31 -45.65 11.35
C GLY A 476 32.63 -45.03 11.83
N ASN A 477 32.93 -43.80 11.38
CA ASN A 477 34.13 -43.06 11.77
C ASN A 477 34.01 -42.48 13.20
N LEU A 478 32.83 -42.02 13.60
CA LEU A 478 32.58 -41.50 14.96
C LEU A 478 32.82 -42.55 16.05
N ASN A 479 32.36 -43.79 15.86
CA ASN A 479 32.58 -44.87 16.82
C ASN A 479 34.08 -45.25 16.94
N ALA A 480 34.85 -45.12 15.86
CA ALA A 480 36.29 -45.37 15.88
C ALA A 480 37.10 -44.25 16.59
N THR A 481 36.47 -43.11 16.90
CA THR A 481 37.12 -42.00 17.61
C THR A 481 36.76 -41.94 19.11
N GLU A 482 35.65 -42.55 19.54
CA GLU A 482 35.27 -42.67 20.97
C GLU A 482 35.92 -43.88 21.68
N GLU A 483 36.50 -44.83 20.94
CA GLU A 483 37.26 -45.97 21.46
C GLU A 483 38.79 -45.71 21.61
N LYS A 484 39.21 -44.45 21.53
CA LYS A 484 40.57 -43.99 21.88
C LYS A 484 40.49 -43.02 23.05
#